data_AF-A0A026VWT3-F1
#
_entry.id   AF-A0A026VWT3-F1
#
_cell.length_a   1.000
_cell.length_b   1.000
_cell.length_c   1.000
_cell.angle_alpha   90.00
_cell.angle_beta   90.00
_cell.angle_gamma   90.00
#
_symmetry.space_group_name_H-M   'P 1'
#
loop_
_entity.id
_entity.type
_entity.pdbx_description
1 polymer ?
#
loop_
_entity_poly.entity_id
_entity_poly.type
_entity_poly.pdbx_seq_one_letter_code
_entity_poly.pdbx_strand_id
1 'polypeptide(L)'
;MSRIEILDDPHPIEHAERARCSSGDDQMEIQEDCPRIKSTEFPDPEKQESLESECIPDPMDAEQTWPTEEELAEAVAKRKITKLVPRGTSEYQAAWIPDEDGVSLGEGSEDESEDVSMEEARSEVDSTKDLEDDEEYETITISESGVDGERYDRDIDVLEENQAMEKFKEAKLDAQFPDEVDTPGGVLAKVRFQKYRGLESFRTSPWDVKENLPTDYARIIEFADYNRRRKRIYKEIEDIEGVTPGQYVKIYIARVQKEVFKTFATGTQPLIVVGLLEFERKMSLLNVLLKHSNSTAQPIKSKERLIFQCGFRRFVASPIFSQHTNGTKHKYERYFHPDSTVVASMYAPVTFSPCPILCYVENQDGKLELIATGSVLSSDSQQSRPETSRSERPSI
;
A
#
# COMPACT_ATOMS: atom_id res chain seq x y z
N MET A 1 -13.77 23.91 -11.36
CA MET A 1 -15.14 24.39 -11.68
C MET A 1 -15.01 25.81 -12.23
N SER A 2 -15.87 26.25 -13.15
CA SER A 2 -15.75 27.56 -13.81
C SER A 2 -16.82 28.57 -13.40
N ARG A 3 -18.05 28.14 -13.13
CA ARG A 3 -19.14 28.97 -12.58
C ARG A 3 -20.28 28.09 -12.06
N ILE A 4 -21.09 28.64 -11.15
CA ILE A 4 -22.36 28.05 -10.71
C ILE A 4 -23.47 29.05 -11.02
N GLU A 5 -24.57 28.57 -11.58
CA GLU A 5 -25.79 29.37 -11.78
C GLU A 5 -26.89 28.81 -10.88
N ILE A 6 -27.47 29.67 -10.04
CA ILE A 6 -28.66 29.32 -9.24
C ILE A 6 -29.88 29.60 -10.10
N LEU A 7 -30.72 28.59 -10.25
CA LEU A 7 -31.90 28.58 -11.09
C LEU A 7 -33.17 28.53 -10.24
N ASP A 8 -34.30 28.90 -10.84
CA ASP A 8 -35.60 28.52 -10.32
C ASP A 8 -35.79 27.00 -10.38
N ASP A 9 -36.36 26.45 -9.31
CA ASP A 9 -36.71 25.03 -9.26
C ASP A 9 -37.76 24.75 -10.34
N PRO A 10 -37.52 23.80 -11.26
CA PRO A 10 -38.51 23.43 -12.27
C PRO A 10 -39.78 22.81 -11.66
N HIS A 11 -39.69 22.21 -10.46
CA HIS A 11 -40.80 21.52 -9.81
C HIS A 11 -40.88 21.88 -8.32
N PRO A 12 -41.25 23.14 -7.99
CA PRO A 12 -41.36 23.55 -6.60
C PRO A 12 -42.50 22.78 -5.92
N ILE A 13 -42.23 22.29 -4.70
CA ILE A 13 -43.27 21.72 -3.85
C ILE A 13 -44.12 22.88 -3.35
N GLU A 14 -45.24 23.16 -4.02
CA GLU A 14 -46.22 24.12 -3.51
C GLU A 14 -46.82 23.56 -2.22
N HIS A 15 -46.33 24.02 -1.06
CA HIS A 15 -47.07 23.86 0.17
C HIS A 15 -48.44 24.53 -0.02
N ALA A 16 -49.51 23.77 0.20
CA ALA A 16 -50.92 24.09 -0.06
C ALA A 16 -51.48 25.36 0.63
N GLU A 17 -50.64 26.22 1.20
CA GLU A 17 -51.03 27.46 1.87
C GLU A 17 -51.34 28.61 0.89
N ARG A 18 -50.97 28.50 -0.40
CA ARG A 18 -51.35 29.48 -1.43
C ARG A 18 -52.75 29.31 -2.00
N ALA A 19 -53.47 28.22 -1.70
CA ALA A 19 -54.82 27.99 -2.21
C ALA A 19 -55.92 28.89 -1.58
N ARG A 20 -55.57 29.86 -0.70
CA ARG A 20 -56.55 30.78 -0.09
C ARG A 20 -56.48 32.24 -0.54
N CYS A 21 -55.53 32.63 -1.39
CA CYS A 21 -55.41 34.03 -1.82
C CYS A 21 -54.99 34.14 -3.29
N SER A 22 -55.95 34.03 -4.22
CA SER A 22 -56.08 34.87 -5.43
C SER A 22 -56.99 34.20 -6.46
N SER A 23 -58.31 34.41 -6.34
CA SER A 23 -59.22 34.32 -7.48
C SER A 23 -59.15 35.65 -8.23
N GLY A 24 -58.30 35.72 -9.25
CA GLY A 24 -58.18 36.86 -10.15
C GLY A 24 -57.50 36.39 -11.42
N ASP A 25 -58.23 36.48 -12.52
CA ASP A 25 -57.83 36.11 -13.88
C ASP A 25 -56.40 36.50 -14.22
N ASP A 26 -55.64 35.61 -14.86
CA ASP A 26 -54.66 36.02 -15.87
C ASP A 26 -54.26 34.88 -16.81
N GLN A 27 -53.89 35.30 -18.02
CA GLN A 27 -53.97 34.62 -19.29
C GLN A 27 -52.89 33.53 -19.47
N MET A 28 -53.24 32.46 -20.21
CA MET A 28 -52.30 31.41 -20.63
C MET A 28 -51.32 31.94 -21.69
N GLU A 29 -50.18 32.50 -21.26
CA GLU A 29 -48.98 32.53 -22.09
C GLU A 29 -48.19 31.24 -21.84
N ILE A 30 -48.14 30.37 -22.86
CA ILE A 30 -47.19 29.26 -22.92
C ILE A 30 -45.84 29.88 -23.29
N GLN A 31 -45.16 30.48 -22.31
CA GLN A 31 -43.72 30.73 -22.41
C GLN A 31 -43.01 29.40 -22.16
N GLU A 32 -42.19 28.97 -23.11
CA GLU A 32 -41.30 27.82 -22.92
C GLU A 32 -40.55 27.99 -21.60
N ASP A 33 -40.81 27.08 -20.64
CA ASP A 33 -40.27 27.09 -19.28
C ASP A 33 -38.75 26.91 -19.28
N CYS A 34 -38.02 27.94 -19.71
CA CYS A 34 -36.59 28.06 -19.48
C CYS A 34 -36.43 28.52 -18.02
N PRO A 35 -35.79 27.72 -17.14
CA PRO A 35 -35.61 28.10 -15.74
C PRO A 35 -34.85 29.44 -15.68
N ARG A 36 -35.43 30.43 -15.02
CA ARG A 36 -34.82 31.76 -14.91
C ARG A 36 -33.60 31.67 -14.00
N ILE A 37 -32.51 32.34 -14.40
CA ILE A 37 -31.28 32.44 -13.63
C ILE A 37 -31.47 33.50 -12.54
N LYS A 38 -31.41 33.09 -11.28
CA LYS A 38 -31.50 33.98 -10.11
C LYS A 38 -30.18 34.71 -9.86
N SER A 39 -29.07 33.97 -9.86
CA SER A 39 -27.74 34.51 -9.61
C SER A 39 -26.67 33.60 -10.23
N THR A 40 -25.51 34.18 -10.50
CA THR A 40 -24.34 33.48 -11.04
C THR A 40 -23.14 33.76 -10.16
N GLU A 41 -22.51 32.71 -9.65
CA GLU A 41 -21.32 32.77 -8.82
C GLU A 41 -20.09 32.30 -9.60
N PHE A 42 -18.98 33.01 -9.41
CA PHE A 42 -17.70 32.71 -10.04
C PHE A 42 -16.66 32.34 -8.97
N PRO A 43 -15.78 31.37 -9.24
CA PRO A 43 -14.71 31.02 -8.30
C PRO A 43 -13.64 32.11 -8.26
N ASP A 44 -13.13 32.41 -7.06
CA ASP A 44 -11.96 33.26 -6.86
C ASP A 44 -10.71 32.60 -7.46
N PRO A 45 -10.01 33.23 -8.42
CA PRO A 45 -8.86 32.60 -9.10
C PRO A 45 -7.67 32.38 -8.18
N GLU A 46 -7.50 33.19 -7.12
CA GLU A 46 -6.38 33.08 -6.18
C GLU A 46 -6.55 31.93 -5.18
N LYS A 47 -7.79 31.63 -4.78
CA LYS A 47 -8.10 30.52 -3.86
C LYS A 47 -8.40 29.22 -4.59
N GLN A 48 -8.43 29.24 -5.92
CA GLN A 48 -8.78 28.09 -6.72
C GLN A 48 -7.68 27.03 -6.62
N GLU A 49 -8.03 25.86 -6.09
CA GLU A 49 -7.10 24.73 -5.99
C GLU A 49 -6.62 24.26 -7.38
N SER A 50 -5.34 23.87 -7.44
CA SER A 50 -4.74 23.31 -8.65
C SER A 50 -5.25 21.89 -8.92
N LEU A 51 -5.07 21.44 -10.16
CA LEU A 51 -5.42 20.07 -10.56
C LEU A 51 -4.31 19.05 -10.28
N GLU A 52 -3.22 19.46 -9.64
CA GLU A 52 -2.09 18.58 -9.35
C GLU A 52 -2.41 17.71 -8.13
N SER A 53 -2.30 16.39 -8.30
CA SER A 53 -2.53 15.42 -7.23
C SER A 53 -1.25 15.00 -6.51
N GLU A 54 -0.10 15.08 -7.18
CA GLU A 54 1.21 14.68 -6.65
C GLU A 54 2.09 15.91 -6.43
N CYS A 55 2.90 15.86 -5.37
CA CYS A 55 3.98 16.83 -5.18
C CYS A 55 5.15 16.46 -6.08
N ILE A 56 5.74 17.47 -6.72
CA ILE A 56 6.95 17.30 -7.52
C ILE A 56 8.13 17.21 -6.53
N PRO A 57 8.83 16.07 -6.44
CA PRO A 57 9.98 15.94 -5.56
C PRO A 57 11.11 16.86 -6.05
N ASP A 58 11.78 17.54 -5.11
CA ASP A 58 13.02 18.25 -5.43
C ASP A 58 14.16 17.23 -5.55
N PRO A 59 14.85 17.11 -6.71
CA PRO A 59 15.93 16.16 -6.90
C PRO A 59 17.14 16.39 -5.99
N MET A 60 17.36 17.60 -5.45
CA MET A 60 18.49 17.89 -4.55
C MET A 60 18.21 17.54 -3.07
N ASP A 61 16.96 17.29 -2.69
CA ASP A 61 16.58 17.01 -1.29
C ASP A 61 17.06 15.61 -0.82
N ALA A 62 17.46 14.76 -1.76
CA ALA A 62 18.04 13.44 -1.50
C ALA A 62 19.58 13.44 -1.44
N GLU A 63 20.23 14.60 -1.59
CA GLU A 63 21.69 14.70 -1.54
C GLU A 63 22.19 14.69 -0.08
N GLN A 64 22.53 13.49 0.35
CA GLN A 64 23.40 13.07 1.45
C GLN A 64 24.24 14.20 2.08
N THR A 65 24.00 14.45 3.37
CA THR A 65 24.94 15.13 4.27
C THR A 65 26.31 14.47 4.23
N TRP A 66 27.36 15.26 4.01
CA TRP A 66 28.75 14.82 4.04
C TRP A 66 29.02 13.90 5.25
N PRO A 67 29.72 12.75 5.05
CA PRO A 67 30.10 11.88 6.17
C PRO A 67 30.82 12.68 7.25
N THR A 68 30.45 12.45 8.51
CA THR A 68 31.10 13.09 9.65
C THR A 68 32.54 12.60 9.80
N GLU A 69 33.41 13.46 10.34
CA GLU A 69 34.84 13.15 10.55
C GLU A 69 35.04 11.86 11.39
N GLU A 70 34.06 11.51 12.23
CA GLU A 70 34.05 10.31 13.06
C GLU A 70 33.87 9.01 12.23
N GLU A 71 33.00 9.01 11.21
CA GLU A 71 32.79 7.84 10.35
C GLU A 71 33.98 7.61 9.41
N LEU A 72 34.62 8.70 8.95
CA LEU A 72 35.87 8.65 8.21
C LEU A 72 37.01 8.10 9.07
N ALA A 73 37.09 8.49 10.35
CA ALA A 73 38.08 7.97 11.28
C ALA A 73 37.87 6.47 11.58
N GLU A 74 36.62 6.00 11.72
CA GLU A 74 36.33 4.58 11.90
C GLU A 74 36.65 3.72 10.67
N ALA A 75 36.42 4.23 9.47
CA ALA A 75 36.81 3.55 8.22
C ALA A 75 38.33 3.46 8.09
N VAL A 76 39.05 4.51 8.51
CA VAL A 76 40.52 4.54 8.57
C VAL A 76 41.07 3.60 9.65
N ALA A 77 40.36 3.41 10.76
CA ALA A 77 40.74 2.47 11.82
C ALA A 77 40.52 0.99 11.42
N LYS A 78 39.57 0.70 10.52
CA LYS A 78 39.27 -0.66 10.02
C LYS A 78 40.14 -1.09 8.82
N ARG A 79 41.39 -0.61 8.74
CA ARG A 79 42.34 -1.07 7.71
C ARG A 79 42.74 -2.52 7.99
N LYS A 80 42.58 -3.39 6.99
CA LYS A 80 42.93 -4.81 7.06
C LYS A 80 44.45 -4.98 7.11
N ILE A 81 44.95 -5.69 8.12
CA ILE A 81 46.36 -6.07 8.22
C ILE A 81 46.60 -7.23 7.24
N THR A 82 47.38 -6.99 6.19
CA THR A 82 47.83 -8.02 5.25
C THR A 82 49.09 -8.70 5.80
N LYS A 83 48.99 -9.99 6.16
CA LYS A 83 50.14 -10.78 6.62
C LYS A 83 50.94 -11.31 5.43
N LEU A 84 52.27 -11.24 5.50
CA LEU A 84 53.15 -11.94 4.57
C LEU A 84 53.23 -13.41 5.00
N VAL A 85 52.65 -14.30 4.21
CA VAL A 85 52.61 -15.74 4.50
C VAL A 85 53.33 -16.53 3.38
N PRO A 86 54.14 -17.57 3.70
CA PRO A 86 54.78 -18.40 2.69
C PRO A 86 53.81 -18.97 1.66
N ARG A 87 54.24 -19.12 0.40
CA ARG A 87 53.40 -19.66 -0.69
C ARG A 87 52.93 -21.08 -0.33
N GLY A 88 51.60 -21.29 -0.33
CA GLY A 88 50.97 -22.59 -0.08
C GLY A 88 50.41 -22.80 1.33
N THR A 89 50.46 -21.81 2.21
CA THR A 89 49.78 -21.88 3.52
C THR A 89 48.28 -21.65 3.39
N SER A 90 47.48 -22.48 4.04
CA SER A 90 46.02 -22.25 4.11
C SER A 90 45.68 -21.10 5.06
N GLU A 91 44.49 -20.50 4.90
CA GLU A 91 43.98 -19.43 5.78
C GLU A 91 44.01 -19.82 7.26
N TYR A 92 43.74 -21.10 7.56
CA TYR A 92 43.80 -21.65 8.91
C TYR A 92 45.24 -21.66 9.46
N GLN A 93 46.24 -22.03 8.66
CA GLN A 93 47.64 -22.03 9.10
C GLN A 93 48.19 -20.60 9.28
N ALA A 94 47.75 -19.66 8.44
CA ALA A 94 48.12 -18.25 8.52
C ALA A 94 47.60 -17.57 9.81
N ALA A 95 46.45 -18.01 10.33
CA ALA A 95 45.87 -17.48 11.57
C ALA A 95 46.72 -17.78 12.83
N TRP A 96 47.58 -18.80 12.78
CA TRP A 96 48.47 -19.17 13.89
C TRP A 96 49.79 -18.39 13.88
N ILE A 97 50.09 -17.63 12.83
CA ILE A 97 51.28 -16.78 12.75
C ILE A 97 51.03 -15.51 13.56
N PRO A 98 51.85 -15.21 14.59
CA PRO A 98 51.69 -14.04 15.44
C PRO A 98 51.62 -12.73 14.66
N ASP A 99 50.75 -11.82 15.10
CA ASP A 99 50.51 -10.53 14.43
C ASP A 99 51.70 -9.55 14.53
N GLU A 100 52.71 -9.85 15.35
CA GLU A 100 53.87 -8.98 15.60
C GLU A 100 54.83 -8.85 14.39
N ASP A 101 54.76 -9.75 13.40
CA ASP A 101 55.54 -9.67 12.15
C ASP A 101 54.78 -8.94 11.01
N GLY A 102 53.60 -8.38 11.29
CA GLY A 102 52.79 -7.63 10.33
C GLY A 102 53.27 -6.19 10.16
N VAL A 103 54.01 -5.91 9.08
CA VAL A 103 54.36 -4.53 8.70
C VAL A 103 53.15 -3.77 8.15
N SER A 104 52.78 -2.66 8.78
CA SER A 104 51.79 -1.70 8.26
C SER A 104 52.40 -0.93 7.09
N LEU A 105 52.34 -1.51 5.89
CA LEU A 105 52.80 -0.87 4.66
C LEU A 105 51.82 0.25 4.28
N GLY A 106 52.28 1.50 4.47
CA GLY A 106 51.69 2.68 3.86
C GLY A 106 51.89 2.66 2.34
N GLU A 107 50.89 3.18 1.63
CA GLU A 107 50.71 3.14 0.17
C GLU A 107 52.00 3.34 -0.65
N GLY A 108 52.21 2.41 -1.58
CA GLY A 108 53.08 2.53 -2.75
C GLY A 108 52.31 2.01 -3.97
N SER A 109 52.32 2.80 -5.02
CA SER A 109 51.48 2.81 -6.21
C SER A 109 51.74 1.68 -7.24
N GLU A 110 50.82 1.61 -8.21
CA GLU A 110 50.89 1.03 -9.57
C GLU A 110 50.62 -0.49 -9.68
N ASP A 111 49.52 -0.94 -10.29
CA ASP A 111 49.09 -0.98 -11.72
C ASP A 111 49.52 -2.27 -12.43
N GLU A 112 48.67 -2.76 -13.32
CA GLU A 112 48.81 -3.94 -14.21
C GLU A 112 48.81 -5.35 -13.56
N SER A 113 48.31 -6.44 -14.13
CA SER A 113 47.52 -6.79 -15.33
C SER A 113 47.20 -8.31 -15.21
N GLU A 114 46.17 -8.78 -15.93
CA GLU A 114 46.05 -10.07 -16.69
C GLU A 114 46.75 -11.35 -16.16
N ASP A 115 46.28 -12.60 -16.27
CA ASP A 115 45.24 -13.36 -16.99
C ASP A 115 45.49 -14.86 -16.62
N VAL A 116 44.57 -15.75 -16.99
CA VAL A 116 44.61 -17.24 -17.09
C VAL A 116 44.73 -18.10 -15.83
N SER A 117 44.21 -19.32 -15.71
CA SER A 117 43.15 -20.18 -16.32
C SER A 117 43.37 -21.57 -15.70
N MET A 118 42.28 -22.33 -15.46
CA MET A 118 42.24 -23.83 -15.39
C MET A 118 43.05 -24.53 -14.26
N GLU A 119 42.71 -25.69 -13.69
CA GLU A 119 41.78 -26.76 -14.03
C GLU A 119 41.54 -27.66 -12.79
N GLU A 120 40.44 -28.42 -12.88
CA GLU A 120 40.04 -29.64 -12.18
C GLU A 120 41.14 -30.51 -11.53
N ALA A 121 40.87 -30.97 -10.31
CA ALA A 121 41.51 -32.17 -9.76
C ALA A 121 40.46 -33.05 -9.07
N ARG A 122 40.09 -34.12 -9.78
CA ARG A 122 39.36 -35.28 -9.26
C ARG A 122 40.18 -36.02 -8.21
N SER A 123 39.53 -36.51 -7.15
CA SER A 123 39.96 -37.73 -6.46
C SER A 123 38.75 -38.46 -5.87
N GLU A 124 38.50 -39.66 -6.40
CA GLU A 124 37.67 -40.69 -5.79
C GLU A 124 38.35 -41.24 -4.53
N VAL A 125 37.59 -41.56 -3.48
CA VAL A 125 37.54 -42.91 -2.89
C VAL A 125 36.36 -43.07 -1.90
N ASP A 126 35.52 -44.01 -2.30
CA ASP A 126 34.75 -45.01 -1.54
C ASP A 126 34.90 -45.08 -0.01
N SER A 127 33.77 -45.11 0.70
CA SER A 127 33.59 -45.69 2.03
C SER A 127 32.10 -45.94 2.30
N THR A 128 31.61 -47.08 1.85
CA THR A 128 30.33 -47.71 2.23
C THR A 128 30.22 -47.93 3.74
N LYS A 129 29.14 -47.44 4.38
CA LYS A 129 28.44 -48.11 5.50
C LYS A 129 26.97 -47.67 5.55
N ASP A 130 26.11 -48.63 5.20
CA ASP A 130 24.66 -48.63 5.37
C ASP A 130 24.25 -48.50 6.83
N LEU A 131 23.22 -47.70 7.14
CA LEU A 131 22.23 -47.95 8.19
C LEU A 131 20.92 -47.17 7.90
N GLU A 132 19.96 -47.91 7.33
CA GLU A 132 18.51 -47.96 7.66
C GLU A 132 17.70 -46.65 7.67
N ASP A 133 16.98 -46.45 6.56
CA ASP A 133 15.93 -45.47 6.30
C ASP A 133 14.56 -46.09 6.69
N ASP A 134 13.91 -45.53 7.71
CA ASP A 134 12.58 -45.92 8.19
C ASP A 134 11.54 -45.02 7.47
N GLU A 135 11.19 -45.36 6.23
CA GLU A 135 10.11 -44.72 5.48
C GLU A 135 8.73 -45.25 5.96
N GLU A 136 8.10 -44.53 6.90
CA GLU A 136 6.69 -44.73 7.26
C GLU A 136 5.77 -44.22 6.12
N TYR A 137 5.30 -45.13 5.26
CA TYR A 137 4.24 -44.82 4.28
C TYR A 137 2.86 -44.84 4.95
N GLU A 138 2.18 -43.68 4.99
CA GLU A 138 0.75 -43.59 5.32
C GLU A 138 -0.11 -44.07 4.14
N THR A 139 -0.83 -45.17 4.31
CA THR A 139 -1.85 -45.66 3.37
C THR A 139 -3.08 -44.75 3.35
N ILE A 140 -3.22 -43.94 2.30
CA ILE A 140 -4.45 -43.21 2.00
C ILE A 140 -5.47 -44.19 1.40
N THR A 141 -6.51 -44.54 2.16
CA THR A 141 -7.70 -45.23 1.66
C THR A 141 -8.55 -44.27 0.84
N ILE A 142 -8.45 -44.37 -0.49
CA ILE A 142 -9.38 -43.74 -1.43
C ILE A 142 -10.70 -44.51 -1.32
N SER A 143 -11.71 -43.92 -0.70
CA SER A 143 -13.07 -44.43 -0.76
C SER A 143 -13.58 -44.27 -2.19
N GLU A 144 -13.77 -45.39 -2.88
CA GLU A 144 -14.48 -45.49 -4.16
C GLU A 144 -15.97 -45.13 -3.96
N SER A 145 -16.26 -43.84 -3.87
CA SER A 145 -17.59 -43.30 -4.09
C SER A 145 -17.54 -42.58 -5.43
N GLY A 146 -17.99 -43.27 -6.47
CA GLY A 146 -18.03 -42.72 -7.83
C GLY A 146 -18.83 -41.42 -7.87
N VAL A 147 -18.13 -40.30 -7.99
CA VAL A 147 -18.69 -39.03 -8.42
C VAL A 147 -18.30 -38.89 -9.88
N ASP A 148 -19.30 -38.81 -10.75
CA ASP A 148 -19.16 -38.68 -12.21
C ASP A 148 -18.10 -37.64 -12.61
N GLY A 149 -16.91 -38.12 -12.98
CA GLY A 149 -15.74 -37.28 -13.27
C GLY A 149 -15.78 -36.59 -14.65
N GLU A 150 -16.71 -36.92 -15.53
CA GLU A 150 -16.65 -36.46 -16.94
C GLU A 150 -17.37 -35.13 -17.22
N ARG A 151 -17.74 -34.37 -16.19
CA ARG A 151 -18.36 -33.03 -16.36
C ARG A 151 -17.56 -31.87 -15.77
N TYR A 152 -16.40 -32.13 -15.16
CA TYR A 152 -15.59 -31.10 -14.51
C TYR A 152 -14.45 -30.52 -15.38
N ASP A 153 -14.18 -31.10 -16.55
CA ASP A 153 -12.86 -30.96 -17.20
C ASP A 153 -12.75 -30.00 -18.40
N ARG A 154 -13.77 -29.20 -18.73
CA ARG A 154 -13.70 -28.37 -19.95
C ARG A 154 -13.29 -26.92 -19.77
N ASP A 155 -13.51 -26.32 -18.59
CA ASP A 155 -13.32 -24.89 -18.39
C ASP A 155 -12.61 -24.53 -17.05
N ILE A 156 -11.93 -25.47 -16.39
CA ILE A 156 -11.18 -25.18 -15.15
C ILE A 156 -9.70 -24.98 -15.50
N ASP A 157 -9.18 -23.77 -15.27
CA ASP A 157 -7.75 -23.49 -15.41
C ASP A 157 -6.99 -24.06 -14.20
N VAL A 158 -6.41 -25.25 -14.38
CA VAL A 158 -5.65 -26.00 -13.37
C VAL A 158 -4.54 -25.14 -12.73
N LEU A 159 -3.98 -24.17 -13.46
CA LEU A 159 -2.94 -23.28 -12.93
C LEU A 159 -3.49 -22.33 -11.87
N GLU A 160 -4.67 -21.76 -12.10
CA GLU A 160 -5.30 -20.83 -11.16
C GLU A 160 -5.79 -21.55 -9.90
N GLU A 161 -6.35 -22.75 -10.07
CA GLU A 161 -6.74 -23.59 -8.94
C GLU A 161 -5.53 -23.98 -8.09
N ASN A 162 -4.42 -24.37 -8.72
CA ASN A 162 -3.18 -24.67 -8.00
C ASN A 162 -2.67 -23.44 -7.23
N GLN A 163 -2.67 -22.26 -7.83
CA GLN A 163 -2.27 -21.02 -7.14
C GLN A 163 -3.21 -20.68 -5.98
N ALA A 164 -4.52 -20.88 -6.13
CA ALA A 164 -5.49 -20.66 -5.06
C ALA A 164 -5.28 -21.65 -3.90
N MET A 165 -5.01 -22.92 -4.23
CA MET A 165 -4.71 -23.96 -3.25
C MET A 165 -3.38 -23.69 -2.52
N GLU A 166 -2.36 -23.23 -3.22
CA GLU A 166 -1.09 -22.78 -2.63
C GLU A 166 -1.28 -21.58 -1.71
N LYS A 167 -2.03 -20.54 -2.14
CA LYS A 167 -2.38 -19.39 -1.29
C LYS A 167 -3.09 -19.84 -0.01
N PHE A 168 -4.00 -20.80 -0.10
CA PHE A 168 -4.72 -21.31 1.07
C PHE A 168 -3.82 -22.12 2.01
N LYS A 169 -2.90 -22.92 1.47
CA LYS A 169 -1.87 -23.63 2.24
C LYS A 169 -0.94 -22.64 2.93
N GLU A 170 -0.43 -21.64 2.21
CA GLU A 170 0.42 -20.58 2.77
C GLU A 170 -0.27 -19.81 3.90
N ALA A 171 -1.54 -19.46 3.73
CA ALA A 171 -2.30 -18.76 4.76
C ALA A 171 -2.54 -19.61 6.01
N LYS A 172 -2.79 -20.92 5.85
CA LYS A 172 -2.88 -21.86 6.98
C LYS A 172 -1.55 -22.01 7.70
N LEU A 173 -0.44 -22.11 6.96
CA LEU A 173 0.90 -22.17 7.53
C LEU A 173 1.24 -20.88 8.28
N ASP A 174 0.93 -19.71 7.74
CA ASP A 174 1.12 -18.42 8.41
C ASP A 174 0.29 -18.31 9.70
N ALA A 175 -0.93 -18.86 9.72
CA ALA A 175 -1.76 -18.90 10.92
C ALA A 175 -1.20 -19.83 12.02
N GLN A 176 -0.57 -20.96 11.63
CA GLN A 176 0.07 -21.89 12.58
C GLN A 176 1.45 -21.37 13.03
N PHE A 177 2.20 -20.77 12.11
CA PHE A 177 3.60 -20.38 12.21
C PHE A 177 3.78 -18.95 11.66
N PRO A 178 3.52 -17.93 12.48
CA PRO A 178 3.52 -16.54 12.02
C PRO A 178 4.92 -16.06 11.64
N ASP A 179 5.07 -15.53 10.42
CA ASP A 179 6.30 -14.94 9.89
C ASP A 179 7.55 -15.85 9.85
N GLU A 180 7.37 -17.17 9.90
CA GLU A 180 8.46 -18.13 9.73
C GLU A 180 8.87 -18.25 8.26
N VAL A 181 10.18 -18.28 8.01
CA VAL A 181 10.76 -18.35 6.67
C VAL A 181 12.01 -19.21 6.72
N ASP A 182 12.09 -20.20 5.82
CA ASP A 182 13.28 -21.04 5.69
C ASP A 182 14.49 -20.26 5.16
N THR A 183 15.66 -20.56 5.74
CA THR A 183 16.94 -20.04 5.26
C THR A 183 17.31 -20.73 3.95
N PRO A 184 17.64 -19.99 2.87
CA PRO A 184 17.96 -20.63 1.60
C PRO A 184 19.33 -21.29 1.69
N GLY A 185 19.43 -22.57 1.33
CA GLY A 185 20.69 -23.30 1.33
C GLY A 185 21.77 -22.76 0.38
N GLY A 186 21.41 -21.91 -0.59
CA GLY A 186 22.32 -21.37 -1.61
C GLY A 186 22.86 -19.96 -1.37
N VAL A 187 22.37 -19.23 -0.36
CA VAL A 187 22.75 -17.83 -0.12
C VAL A 187 23.02 -17.61 1.36
N LEU A 188 24.14 -16.97 1.68
CA LEU A 188 24.45 -16.55 3.05
C LEU A 188 23.29 -15.74 3.64
N ALA A 189 22.83 -16.11 4.84
CA ALA A 189 21.73 -15.45 5.52
C ALA A 189 21.97 -13.93 5.66
N LYS A 190 23.23 -13.52 5.91
CA LYS A 190 23.63 -12.11 5.97
C LYS A 190 23.29 -11.33 4.70
N VAL A 191 23.47 -11.94 3.52
CA VAL A 191 23.17 -11.30 2.22
C VAL A 191 21.66 -11.24 1.99
N ARG A 192 20.93 -12.33 2.27
CA ARG A 192 19.46 -12.37 2.13
C ARG A 192 18.78 -11.34 3.04
N PHE A 193 19.24 -11.22 4.28
CA PHE A 193 18.63 -10.39 5.31
C PHE A 193 19.36 -9.08 5.56
N GLN A 194 20.13 -8.58 4.59
CA GLN A 194 20.96 -7.36 4.70
C GLN A 194 20.17 -6.10 5.12
N LYS A 195 18.88 -6.02 4.77
CA LYS A 195 17.99 -4.88 5.11
C LYS A 195 17.26 -5.04 6.44
N TYR A 196 17.38 -6.19 7.10
CA TYR A 196 16.69 -6.47 8.35
C TYR A 196 17.55 -6.00 9.52
N ARG A 197 16.89 -5.64 10.62
CA ARG A 197 17.55 -5.28 11.87
C ARG A 197 16.92 -6.06 13.03
N GLY A 198 17.75 -6.47 13.98
CA GLY A 198 17.28 -7.06 15.23
C GLY A 198 16.85 -5.96 16.19
N LEU A 199 15.65 -6.07 16.75
CA LEU A 199 15.17 -5.20 17.82
C LEU A 199 15.05 -6.01 19.11
N GLU A 200 15.53 -5.46 20.22
CA GLU A 200 15.39 -6.09 21.54
C GLU A 200 13.91 -6.18 21.96
N SER A 201 13.14 -5.14 21.70
CA SER A 201 11.70 -5.08 21.98
C SER A 201 10.99 -4.25 20.93
N PHE A 202 9.96 -4.83 20.31
CA PHE A 202 9.17 -4.15 19.30
C PHE A 202 8.46 -2.89 19.83
N ARG A 203 8.14 -2.83 21.12
CA ARG A 203 7.38 -1.71 21.71
C ARG A 203 8.26 -0.53 22.13
N THR A 204 9.44 -0.80 22.67
CA THR A 204 10.26 0.21 23.36
C THR A 204 11.46 0.70 22.56
N SER A 205 12.00 -0.13 21.66
CA SER A 205 13.14 0.29 20.84
C SER A 205 12.78 1.49 19.97
N PRO A 206 13.67 2.48 19.80
CA PRO A 206 13.43 3.57 18.86
C PRO A 206 13.50 3.06 17.41
N TRP A 207 12.70 3.63 16.53
CA TRP A 207 12.77 3.42 15.09
C TRP A 207 12.52 4.75 14.39
N ASP A 208 13.40 5.12 13.48
CA ASP A 208 13.26 6.38 12.76
C ASP A 208 12.31 6.21 11.56
N VAL A 209 11.33 7.11 11.47
CA VAL A 209 10.28 7.08 10.45
C VAL A 209 10.82 7.53 9.09
N LYS A 210 11.86 8.39 9.09
CA LYS A 210 12.44 8.96 7.86
C LYS A 210 13.61 8.17 7.31
N GLU A 211 13.92 7.02 7.91
CA GLU A 211 14.98 6.13 7.46
C GLU A 211 14.54 5.28 6.25
N ASN A 212 15.39 5.14 5.23
CA ASN A 212 15.17 4.26 4.08
C ASN A 212 13.83 4.47 3.35
N LEU A 213 13.41 5.72 3.17
CA LEU A 213 12.19 6.07 2.44
C LEU A 213 12.36 5.85 0.92
N PRO A 214 11.39 5.22 0.24
CA PRO A 214 11.32 5.17 -1.22
C PRO A 214 11.11 6.55 -1.82
N THR A 215 11.53 6.69 -3.07
CA THR A 215 11.34 7.90 -3.88
C THR A 215 9.89 8.35 -3.97
N ASP A 216 8.93 7.41 -4.00
CA ASP A 216 7.50 7.71 -4.07
C ASP A 216 6.99 8.46 -2.84
N TYR A 217 7.69 8.34 -1.71
CA TYR A 217 7.36 9.05 -0.48
C TYR A 217 7.57 10.57 -0.59
N ALA A 218 8.47 11.02 -1.47
CA ALA A 218 8.68 12.43 -1.70
C ALA A 218 7.55 13.08 -2.53
N ARG A 219 6.71 12.26 -3.18
CA ARG A 219 5.58 12.73 -4.02
C ARG A 219 4.29 12.96 -3.24
N ILE A 220 4.22 12.44 -2.02
CA ILE A 220 3.03 12.54 -1.18
C ILE A 220 3.07 13.75 -0.27
N ILE A 221 1.90 14.22 0.14
CA ILE A 221 1.80 15.25 1.18
C ILE A 221 1.84 14.65 2.57
N GLU A 222 2.61 15.31 3.43
CA GLU A 222 2.67 15.06 4.87
C GLU A 222 1.87 16.14 5.62
N PHE A 223 1.05 15.72 6.58
CA PHE A 223 0.41 16.62 7.53
C PHE A 223 1.20 16.61 8.84
N ALA A 224 1.56 17.79 9.35
CA ALA A 224 2.18 17.88 10.67
C ALA A 224 1.21 17.47 11.80
N ASP A 225 -0.06 17.90 11.70
CA ASP A 225 -1.14 17.55 12.64
C ASP A 225 -2.44 17.33 11.85
N TYR A 226 -2.75 16.07 11.51
CA TYR A 226 -3.97 15.73 10.76
C TYR A 226 -5.25 16.21 11.46
N ASN A 227 -5.39 15.93 12.76
CA ASN A 227 -6.59 16.27 13.52
C ASN A 227 -6.84 17.78 13.61
N ARG A 228 -5.78 18.58 13.71
CA ARG A 228 -5.86 20.04 13.77
C ARG A 228 -6.21 20.62 12.41
N ARG A 229 -5.58 20.11 11.34
CA ARG A 229 -5.88 20.50 9.95
C ARG A 229 -7.35 20.21 9.64
N ARG A 230 -7.81 19.00 9.94
CA ARG A 230 -9.19 18.56 9.76
C ARG A 230 -10.20 19.49 10.44
N LYS A 231 -10.01 19.79 11.73
CA LYS A 231 -10.91 20.69 12.48
C LYS A 231 -10.96 22.09 11.88
N ARG A 232 -9.82 22.59 11.39
CA ARG A 232 -9.76 23.91 10.74
C ARG A 232 -10.58 23.91 9.44
N ILE A 233 -10.39 22.90 8.59
CA ILE A 233 -11.12 22.76 7.32
C ILE A 233 -12.62 22.71 7.57
N TYR A 234 -13.09 21.91 8.54
CA TYR A 234 -14.53 21.88 8.87
C TYR A 234 -15.07 23.22 9.34
N LYS A 235 -14.31 23.97 10.13
CA LYS A 235 -14.71 25.31 10.58
C LYS A 235 -14.76 26.30 9.43
N GLU A 236 -13.75 26.26 8.55
CA GLU A 236 -13.70 27.13 7.36
C GLU A 236 -14.93 26.89 6.47
N ILE A 237 -15.38 25.64 6.31
CA ILE A 237 -16.59 25.30 5.53
C ILE A 237 -17.87 25.87 6.15
N GLU A 238 -18.00 25.82 7.47
CA GLU A 238 -19.16 26.40 8.16
C GLU A 238 -19.26 27.92 7.94
N ASP A 239 -18.13 28.59 7.75
CA ASP A 239 -18.03 30.02 7.53
C ASP A 239 -18.15 30.43 6.03
N ILE A 240 -18.28 29.47 5.09
CA ILE A 240 -18.42 29.79 3.65
C ILE A 240 -19.86 30.25 3.35
N GLU A 241 -19.98 31.50 2.91
CA GLU A 241 -21.20 32.02 2.27
C GLU A 241 -21.23 31.63 0.78
N GLY A 242 -22.34 31.05 0.33
CA GLY A 242 -22.56 30.65 -1.06
C GLY A 242 -23.90 29.93 -1.26
N VAL A 243 -23.96 29.03 -2.24
CA VAL A 243 -25.14 28.19 -2.53
C VAL A 243 -25.58 27.43 -1.27
N THR A 244 -26.84 27.61 -0.88
CA THR A 244 -27.42 26.91 0.28
C THR A 244 -28.06 25.58 -0.12
N PRO A 245 -28.11 24.59 0.78
CA PRO A 245 -28.78 23.32 0.53
C PRO A 245 -30.25 23.52 0.13
N GLY A 246 -30.71 22.82 -0.91
CA GLY A 246 -32.09 22.90 -1.41
C GLY A 246 -32.30 23.82 -2.62
N GLN A 247 -31.26 24.52 -3.08
CA GLN A 247 -31.33 25.32 -4.30
C GLN A 247 -31.10 24.47 -5.56
N TYR A 248 -31.88 24.72 -6.61
CA TYR A 248 -31.64 24.13 -7.92
C TYR A 248 -30.51 24.89 -8.63
N VAL A 249 -29.43 24.17 -8.96
CA VAL A 249 -28.22 24.79 -9.51
C VAL A 249 -27.76 24.12 -10.80
N LYS A 250 -27.16 24.92 -11.67
CA LYS A 250 -26.48 24.48 -12.88
C LYS A 250 -24.99 24.74 -12.73
N ILE A 251 -24.21 23.66 -12.72
CA ILE A 251 -22.77 23.68 -12.47
C ILE A 251 -22.02 23.58 -13.79
N TYR A 252 -21.06 24.47 -14.01
CA TYR A 252 -20.18 24.44 -15.17
C TYR A 252 -18.80 23.93 -14.76
N ILE A 253 -18.43 22.76 -15.29
CA ILE A 253 -17.16 22.11 -14.98
C ILE A 253 -16.21 22.27 -16.17
N ALA A 254 -15.08 22.94 -15.94
CA ALA A 254 -14.03 23.07 -16.94
C ALA A 254 -13.19 21.78 -17.07
N ARG A 255 -12.58 21.58 -18.24
CA ARG A 255 -11.59 20.52 -18.52
C ARG A 255 -12.11 19.08 -18.35
N VAL A 256 -13.37 18.83 -18.72
CA VAL A 256 -13.95 17.48 -18.78
C VAL A 256 -13.66 16.84 -20.14
N GLN A 257 -13.13 15.61 -20.14
CA GLN A 257 -12.92 14.85 -21.37
C GLN A 257 -14.27 14.47 -22.00
N LYS A 258 -14.45 14.81 -23.28
CA LYS A 258 -15.72 14.60 -24.00
C LYS A 258 -16.08 13.12 -24.14
N GLU A 259 -15.08 12.25 -24.23
CA GLU A 259 -15.27 10.81 -24.40
C GLU A 259 -15.90 10.19 -23.15
N VAL A 260 -15.33 10.48 -21.97
CA VAL A 260 -15.83 10.04 -20.67
C VAL A 260 -17.26 10.51 -20.43
N PHE A 261 -17.57 11.75 -20.82
CA PHE A 261 -18.92 12.28 -20.67
C PHE A 261 -19.92 11.58 -21.61
N LYS A 262 -19.52 11.25 -22.85
CA LYS A 262 -20.40 10.53 -23.80
C LYS A 262 -20.70 9.11 -23.35
N THR A 263 -19.69 8.38 -22.87
CA THR A 263 -19.89 7.03 -22.33
C THR A 263 -20.81 7.06 -21.12
N PHE A 264 -20.64 8.08 -20.26
CA PHE A 264 -21.51 8.28 -19.10
C PHE A 264 -22.95 8.63 -19.51
N ALA A 265 -23.13 9.59 -20.41
CA ALA A 265 -24.45 10.06 -20.86
C ALA A 265 -25.26 8.97 -21.62
N THR A 266 -24.57 7.98 -22.20
CA THR A 266 -25.22 6.83 -22.85
C THR A 266 -25.67 5.78 -21.83
N GLY A 267 -25.06 5.77 -20.64
CA GLY A 267 -25.41 4.86 -19.55
C GLY A 267 -26.68 5.28 -18.80
N THR A 268 -27.31 4.32 -18.14
CA THR A 268 -28.48 4.54 -17.26
C THR A 268 -28.08 4.91 -15.83
N GLN A 269 -26.81 5.20 -15.58
CA GLN A 269 -26.28 5.43 -14.23
C GLN A 269 -26.52 6.88 -13.78
N PRO A 270 -26.89 7.11 -12.51
CA PRO A 270 -27.11 8.47 -12.00
C PRO A 270 -25.78 9.23 -11.85
N LEU A 271 -25.79 10.53 -12.19
CA LEU A 271 -24.66 11.42 -11.97
C LEU A 271 -24.73 12.03 -10.58
N ILE A 272 -23.72 11.77 -9.76
CA ILE A 272 -23.57 12.40 -8.44
C ILE A 272 -22.34 13.29 -8.50
N VAL A 273 -22.51 14.56 -8.15
CA VAL A 273 -21.42 15.54 -8.06
C VAL A 273 -21.20 15.86 -6.58
N VAL A 274 -19.96 15.73 -6.13
CA VAL A 274 -19.56 15.95 -4.74
C VAL A 274 -18.49 17.03 -4.70
N GLY A 275 -18.66 17.99 -3.79
CA GLY A 275 -17.64 18.99 -3.48
C GLY A 275 -16.51 18.36 -2.68
N LEU A 276 -15.26 18.58 -3.12
CA LEU A 276 -14.08 18.08 -2.43
C LEU A 276 -13.58 19.12 -1.42
N LEU A 277 -13.02 18.64 -0.33
CA LEU A 277 -12.41 19.48 0.71
C LEU A 277 -10.99 19.90 0.32
N GLU A 278 -10.45 20.89 1.04
CA GLU A 278 -9.08 21.31 0.85
C GLU A 278 -8.11 20.13 0.99
N PHE A 279 -7.13 20.03 0.08
CA PHE A 279 -6.14 18.93 0.03
C PHE A 279 -6.69 17.54 -0.28
N GLU A 280 -8.00 17.34 -0.40
CA GLU A 280 -8.60 16.02 -0.66
C GLU A 280 -8.21 15.49 -2.06
N ARG A 281 -7.76 16.36 -2.96
CA ARG A 281 -7.21 15.96 -4.27
C ARG A 281 -5.79 15.40 -4.18
N LYS A 282 -5.01 15.82 -3.18
CA LYS A 282 -3.59 15.46 -3.07
C LYS A 282 -3.42 14.02 -2.58
N MET A 283 -2.34 13.38 -3.00
CA MET A 283 -1.98 12.02 -2.58
C MET A 283 -1.29 12.04 -1.22
N SER A 284 -1.67 11.12 -0.33
CA SER A 284 -1.00 10.90 0.94
C SER A 284 -0.96 9.41 1.29
N LEU A 285 -0.32 9.08 2.41
CA LEU A 285 -0.39 7.77 3.01
C LEU A 285 -1.68 7.69 3.83
N LEU A 286 -2.62 6.88 3.36
CA LEU A 286 -3.95 6.76 3.93
C LEU A 286 -4.03 5.45 4.74
N ASN A 287 -4.36 5.58 6.02
CA ASN A 287 -4.54 4.45 6.93
C ASN A 287 -6.02 4.16 7.15
N VAL A 288 -6.41 2.92 6.85
CA VAL A 288 -7.80 2.45 6.93
C VAL A 288 -7.90 1.32 7.91
N LEU A 289 -8.89 1.37 8.80
CA LEU A 289 -9.28 0.22 9.57
C LEU A 289 -10.22 -0.65 8.74
N LEU A 290 -9.84 -1.91 8.52
CA LEU A 290 -10.64 -2.91 7.82
C LEU A 290 -11.03 -4.04 8.78
N LYS A 291 -12.29 -4.43 8.72
CA LYS A 291 -12.83 -5.61 9.37
C LYS A 291 -13.32 -6.57 8.31
N HIS A 292 -12.90 -7.82 8.40
CA HIS A 292 -13.30 -8.85 7.45
C HIS A 292 -14.81 -9.07 7.57
N SER A 293 -15.49 -9.16 6.44
CA SER A 293 -16.88 -9.60 6.35
C SER A 293 -16.87 -11.12 6.20
N ASN A 294 -17.64 -11.85 6.99
CA ASN A 294 -17.60 -13.32 7.02
C ASN A 294 -18.23 -13.96 5.78
N SER A 295 -18.39 -13.20 4.68
CA SER A 295 -19.00 -13.63 3.43
C SER A 295 -18.05 -14.47 2.59
N THR A 296 -16.74 -14.22 2.68
CA THR A 296 -15.71 -14.93 1.93
C THR A 296 -14.74 -15.60 2.90
N ALA A 297 -14.51 -16.91 2.74
CA ALA A 297 -13.55 -17.66 3.55
C ALA A 297 -12.12 -17.60 2.98
N GLN A 298 -11.91 -16.85 1.89
CA GLN A 298 -10.64 -16.76 1.19
C GLN A 298 -9.70 -15.76 1.89
N PRO A 299 -8.52 -16.19 2.34
CA PRO A 299 -7.53 -15.29 2.93
C PRO A 299 -6.90 -14.42 1.84
N ILE A 300 -6.77 -13.13 2.12
CA ILE A 300 -6.25 -12.16 1.14
C ILE A 300 -4.81 -11.83 1.47
N LYS A 301 -3.95 -11.87 0.46
CA LYS A 301 -2.53 -11.57 0.66
C LYS A 301 -2.33 -10.07 0.72
N SER A 302 -1.43 -9.64 1.60
CA SER A 302 -0.91 -8.27 1.58
C SER A 302 -0.34 -7.93 0.20
N LYS A 303 -0.52 -6.70 -0.24
CA LYS A 303 -0.12 -6.18 -1.57
C LYS A 303 -0.91 -6.76 -2.75
N GLU A 304 -1.96 -7.52 -2.51
CA GLU A 304 -2.91 -7.91 -3.55
C GLU A 304 -3.74 -6.70 -4.01
N ARG A 305 -4.21 -6.74 -5.25
CA ARG A 305 -4.90 -5.60 -5.86
C ARG A 305 -6.36 -5.60 -5.41
N LEU A 306 -6.77 -4.59 -4.65
CA LEU A 306 -8.11 -4.46 -4.08
C LEU A 306 -8.79 -3.18 -4.55
N ILE A 307 -10.11 -3.23 -4.65
CA ILE A 307 -10.94 -2.08 -5.03
C ILE A 307 -11.51 -1.46 -3.76
N PHE A 308 -11.13 -0.22 -3.48
CA PHE A 308 -11.60 0.53 -2.34
C PHE A 308 -12.66 1.53 -2.76
N GLN A 309 -13.81 1.47 -2.09
CA GLN A 309 -14.78 2.56 -2.09
C GLN A 309 -14.63 3.33 -0.78
N CYS A 310 -14.03 4.50 -0.85
CA CYS A 310 -13.86 5.43 0.25
C CYS A 310 -14.84 6.59 0.09
N GLY A 311 -15.97 6.52 0.82
CA GLY A 311 -17.08 7.46 0.65
C GLY A 311 -17.59 7.47 -0.79
N PHE A 312 -17.36 8.58 -1.50
CA PHE A 312 -17.77 8.78 -2.90
C PHE A 312 -16.67 8.44 -3.92
N ARG A 313 -15.46 8.12 -3.47
CA ARG A 313 -14.34 7.80 -4.35
C ARG A 313 -14.17 6.29 -4.45
N ARG A 314 -13.94 5.81 -5.67
CA ARG A 314 -13.53 4.42 -5.95
C ARG A 314 -12.16 4.43 -6.60
N PHE A 315 -11.25 3.63 -6.07
CA PHE A 315 -9.92 3.49 -6.62
C PHE A 315 -9.39 2.08 -6.37
N VAL A 316 -8.39 1.69 -7.15
CA VAL A 316 -7.75 0.40 -7.05
C VAL A 316 -6.37 0.59 -6.43
N ALA A 317 -6.06 -0.15 -5.36
CA ALA A 317 -4.80 -0.03 -4.66
C ALA A 317 -4.34 -1.39 -4.11
N SER A 318 -3.03 -1.51 -3.90
CA SER A 318 -2.40 -2.66 -3.25
C SER A 318 -2.02 -2.30 -1.82
N PRO A 319 -2.86 -2.58 -0.82
CA PRO A 319 -2.61 -2.17 0.56
C PRO A 319 -1.55 -3.04 1.22
N ILE A 320 -0.92 -2.46 2.24
CA ILE A 320 -0.07 -3.18 3.17
C ILE A 320 -0.86 -3.35 4.47
N PHE A 321 -1.03 -4.59 4.90
CA PHE A 321 -1.77 -4.92 6.12
C PHE A 321 -0.89 -4.87 7.35
N SER A 322 -1.48 -4.42 8.46
CA SER A 322 -0.79 -4.22 9.71
C SER A 322 -1.71 -4.36 10.92
N GLN A 323 -1.12 -4.70 12.06
CA GLN A 323 -1.85 -4.85 13.31
C GLN A 323 -2.36 -3.51 13.84
N HIS A 324 -3.63 -3.49 14.25
CA HIS A 324 -4.19 -2.35 14.95
C HIS A 324 -3.70 -2.31 16.41
N THR A 325 -2.61 -1.59 16.64
CA THR A 325 -2.05 -1.33 17.98
C THR A 325 -1.96 0.17 18.25
N ASN A 326 -1.78 0.56 19.52
CA ASN A 326 -1.64 1.98 19.92
C ASN A 326 -0.18 2.48 19.88
N GLY A 327 0.76 1.66 19.38
CA GLY A 327 2.16 2.03 19.26
C GLY A 327 2.44 2.87 18.01
N THR A 328 3.66 3.39 17.89
CA THR A 328 4.15 4.01 16.65
C THR A 328 4.55 2.98 15.59
N LYS A 329 4.92 1.78 16.05
CA LYS A 329 5.27 0.61 15.24
C LYS A 329 4.14 -0.39 15.19
N HIS A 330 3.88 -0.85 13.98
CA HIS A 330 2.83 -1.82 13.69
C HIS A 330 3.46 -3.06 13.07
N LYS A 331 3.06 -4.24 13.54
CA LYS A 331 3.52 -5.48 12.93
C LYS A 331 2.83 -5.64 11.58
N TYR A 332 3.59 -5.95 10.55
CA TYR A 332 3.09 -6.30 9.23
C TYR A 332 2.41 -7.67 9.25
N GLU A 333 1.25 -7.76 8.60
CA GLU A 333 0.52 -9.01 8.43
C GLU A 333 0.58 -9.46 6.98
N ARG A 334 1.00 -10.70 6.74
CA ARG A 334 1.11 -11.27 5.38
C ARG A 334 -0.24 -11.57 4.77
N TYR A 335 -1.17 -12.02 5.60
CA TYR A 335 -2.51 -12.41 5.20
C TYR A 335 -3.55 -11.69 6.05
N PHE A 336 -4.63 -11.27 5.40
CA PHE A 336 -5.82 -10.80 6.07
C PHE A 336 -6.70 -12.01 6.41
N HIS A 337 -6.62 -12.43 7.67
CA HIS A 337 -7.37 -13.57 8.18
C HIS A 337 -8.85 -13.25 8.39
N PRO A 338 -9.76 -14.22 8.22
CA PRO A 338 -11.17 -14.04 8.56
C PRO A 338 -11.31 -13.74 10.06
N ASP A 339 -12.31 -12.91 10.42
CA ASP A 339 -12.55 -12.40 11.78
C ASP A 339 -11.49 -11.46 12.38
N SER A 340 -10.39 -11.17 11.68
CA SER A 340 -9.40 -10.18 12.16
C SER A 340 -9.76 -8.74 11.77
N THR A 341 -9.24 -7.80 12.57
CA THR A 341 -9.28 -6.36 12.26
C THR A 341 -7.88 -5.87 12.00
N VAL A 342 -7.69 -5.23 10.85
CA VAL A 342 -6.37 -4.89 10.32
C VAL A 342 -6.37 -3.45 9.86
N VAL A 343 -5.22 -2.78 9.98
CA VAL A 343 -4.99 -1.47 9.38
C VAL A 343 -4.33 -1.66 8.01
N ALA A 344 -5.01 -1.21 6.96
CA ALA A 344 -4.50 -1.15 5.60
C ALA A 344 -3.89 0.22 5.33
N SER A 345 -2.59 0.24 5.02
CA SER A 345 -1.85 1.44 4.63
C SER A 345 -1.60 1.42 3.13
N MET A 346 -1.96 2.50 2.44
CA MET A 346 -1.76 2.64 1.00
C MET A 346 -1.65 4.09 0.57
N TYR A 347 -1.07 4.29 -0.62
CA TYR A 347 -1.10 5.58 -1.29
C TYR A 347 -2.46 5.81 -1.90
N ALA A 348 -3.16 6.84 -1.42
CA ALA A 348 -4.47 7.20 -1.92
C ALA A 348 -4.69 8.72 -1.79
N PRO A 349 -5.64 9.29 -2.53
CA PRO A 349 -6.03 10.67 -2.29
C PRO A 349 -6.48 10.84 -0.84
N VAL A 350 -6.10 11.95 -0.21
CA VAL A 350 -6.48 12.25 1.17
C VAL A 350 -7.99 12.25 1.28
N THR A 351 -8.52 11.62 2.33
CA THR A 351 -9.93 11.73 2.69
C THR A 351 -10.03 11.98 4.18
N PHE A 352 -10.87 12.93 4.57
CA PHE A 352 -11.03 13.28 5.98
C PHE A 352 -11.99 12.30 6.68
N SER A 353 -11.58 11.83 7.85
CA SER A 353 -12.40 10.98 8.73
C SER A 353 -13.46 11.83 9.45
N PRO A 354 -14.71 11.36 9.62
CA PRO A 354 -15.19 9.99 9.45
C PRO A 354 -15.63 9.69 8.01
N CYS A 355 -15.04 8.66 7.41
CA CYS A 355 -15.43 8.16 6.10
C CYS A 355 -15.47 6.63 6.12
N PRO A 356 -16.62 5.99 5.84
CA PRO A 356 -16.69 4.54 5.76
C PRO A 356 -16.00 4.04 4.50
N ILE A 357 -15.38 2.86 4.61
CA ILE A 357 -14.68 2.20 3.52
C ILE A 357 -15.29 0.82 3.29
N LEU A 358 -15.47 0.50 2.02
CA LEU A 358 -15.81 -0.82 1.54
C LEU A 358 -14.67 -1.33 0.66
N CYS A 359 -14.24 -2.57 0.90
CA CYS A 359 -13.19 -3.23 0.15
C CYS A 359 -13.79 -4.36 -0.67
N TYR A 360 -13.55 -4.35 -1.98
CA TYR A 360 -14.02 -5.35 -2.92
C TYR A 360 -12.88 -6.07 -3.61
N VAL A 361 -13.11 -7.34 -3.96
CA VAL A 361 -12.31 -8.08 -4.94
C VAL A 361 -13.13 -8.24 -6.20
N GLU A 362 -12.44 -8.13 -7.32
CA GLU A 362 -12.99 -8.41 -8.63
C GLU A 362 -12.81 -9.90 -8.91
N ASN A 363 -13.93 -10.61 -9.01
CA ASN A 363 -13.93 -11.99 -9.48
C ASN A 363 -13.68 -12.05 -10.99
N GLN A 364 -13.31 -13.23 -11.48
CA GLN A 364 -13.14 -13.52 -12.92
C GLN A 364 -14.40 -13.20 -13.74
N ASP A 365 -15.58 -13.33 -13.14
CA ASP A 365 -16.88 -12.96 -13.71
C ASP A 365 -17.09 -11.44 -13.89
N GLY A 366 -16.16 -10.60 -13.41
CA GLY A 366 -16.34 -9.14 -13.31
C GLY A 366 -17.32 -8.70 -12.20
N LYS A 367 -17.77 -9.64 -11.37
CA LYS A 367 -18.59 -9.35 -10.18
C LYS A 367 -17.70 -8.88 -9.05
N LEU A 368 -18.16 -7.86 -8.33
CA LEU A 368 -17.48 -7.31 -7.16
C LEU A 368 -17.99 -8.00 -5.90
N GLU A 369 -17.11 -8.73 -5.21
CA GLU A 369 -17.42 -9.33 -3.91
C GLU A 369 -16.94 -8.42 -2.79
N LEU A 370 -17.82 -8.14 -1.83
CA LEU A 370 -17.48 -7.37 -0.64
C LEU A 370 -16.69 -8.27 0.32
N ILE A 371 -15.48 -7.85 0.62
CA ILE A 371 -14.59 -8.57 1.55
C ILE A 371 -14.58 -7.92 2.90
N ALA A 372 -14.38 -6.61 2.94
CA ALA A 372 -14.12 -5.91 4.19
C ALA A 372 -14.93 -4.63 4.28
N THR A 373 -15.31 -4.30 5.50
CA THR A 373 -15.97 -3.05 5.86
C THR A 373 -15.12 -2.34 6.88
N GLY A 374 -15.08 -1.01 6.81
CA GLY A 374 -14.08 -0.27 7.55
C GLY A 374 -14.34 1.22 7.63
N SER A 375 -13.36 1.93 8.16
CA SER A 375 -13.38 3.37 8.29
C SER A 375 -11.98 3.96 8.14
N VAL A 376 -11.90 5.15 7.56
CA VAL A 376 -10.67 5.95 7.52
C VAL A 376 -10.26 6.35 8.94
N LEU A 377 -9.00 6.07 9.32
CA LEU A 377 -8.42 6.50 10.58
C LEU A 377 -7.83 7.90 10.45
N SER A 378 -6.57 7.98 10.00
CA SER A 378 -5.85 9.21 9.72
C SER A 378 -5.02 9.07 8.44
N SER A 379 -4.66 10.20 7.86
CA SER A 379 -3.72 10.28 6.73
C SER A 379 -2.38 10.79 7.24
N ASP A 380 -1.76 10.03 8.15
CA ASP A 380 -0.47 10.38 8.75
C ASP A 380 0.66 9.57 8.14
N SER A 381 1.66 10.26 7.60
CA SER A 381 2.94 9.72 7.14
C SER A 381 3.94 9.48 8.29
N GLN A 382 3.56 9.82 9.53
CA GLN A 382 4.44 9.69 10.70
C GLN A 382 4.27 8.37 11.45
N GLN A 383 3.26 7.57 11.11
CA GLN A 383 3.23 6.18 11.57
C GLN A 383 4.33 5.41 10.84
N SER A 384 5.18 4.74 11.60
CA SER A 384 6.22 3.91 11.00
C SER A 384 5.55 2.82 10.16
N ARG A 385 6.19 2.50 9.02
CA ARG A 385 5.70 1.47 8.12
C ARG A 385 5.52 0.18 8.89
N PRO A 386 4.50 -0.63 8.56
CA PRO A 386 4.35 -1.89 9.23
C PRO A 386 5.55 -2.80 8.95
N GLU A 387 6.15 -3.29 10.03
CA GLU A 387 7.41 -4.01 10.02
C GLU A 387 7.17 -5.52 10.10
N THR A 388 7.90 -6.29 9.30
CA THR A 388 7.95 -7.74 9.44
C THR A 388 8.81 -8.11 10.65
N SER A 389 8.20 -8.45 11.79
CA SER A 389 8.93 -9.08 12.90
C SER A 389 9.11 -10.56 12.59
N ARG A 390 10.35 -11.04 12.43
CA ARG A 390 10.63 -12.45 12.10
C ARG A 390 11.41 -13.13 13.21
N SER A 391 11.00 -14.34 13.59
CA SER A 391 11.75 -15.23 14.48
C SER A 391 12.44 -16.31 13.66
N GLU A 392 13.76 -16.38 13.75
CA GLU A 392 14.55 -17.44 13.10
C GLU A 392 14.75 -18.60 14.08
N ARG A 393 14.51 -19.85 13.64
CA ARG A 393 15.05 -21.03 14.31
C ARG A 393 16.37 -21.41 13.64
N PRO A 394 17.46 -21.61 14.39
CA PRO A 394 18.59 -22.34 13.84
C PRO A 394 18.16 -23.79 13.60
N SER A 395 18.26 -24.25 12.35
CA SER A 395 18.31 -25.68 12.06
C SER A 395 19.55 -26.25 12.75
N ILE A 396 19.35 -27.06 13.77
CA ILE A 396 20.42 -27.80 14.48
C ILE A 396 20.94 -28.91 13.58
#